data_AF-A0A0T6A3K0-F1
#
_entry.id   AF-A0A0T6A3K0-F1
#
_cell.length_a   1.000
_cell.length_b   1.000
_cell.length_c   1.000
_cell.angle_alpha   90.00
_cell.angle_beta   90.00
_cell.angle_gamma   90.00
#
_symmetry.space_group_name_H-M   'P 1'
#
loop_
_entity.id
_entity.type
_entity.pdbx_description
1 polymer ?
#
loop_
_entity_poly.entity_id
_entity_poly.type
_entity_poly.pdbx_seq_one_letter_code
_entity_poly.pdbx_strand_id
1 'polypeptide(L)'
;MRIGIVVVVAWSMLSTGLMAMLSSCASAPVQERQAERFNKIHIGMTVDEFRQVLPEAYLGGESGSISAYVFRESRYSPFDERASGRSGMVTEYLHFYFRDGKLAQWGNPGDWERGFNINIRHR
;
A
#
# COMPACT_ATOMS: atom_id res chain seq x y z
N MET A 1 -66.06 -15.86 6.26
CA MET A 1 -64.64 -15.83 6.71
C MET A 1 -63.81 -16.60 5.71
N ARG A 2 -62.83 -15.94 5.08
CA ARG A 2 -61.90 -16.50 4.09
C ARG A 2 -60.74 -17.16 4.83
N ILE A 3 -60.36 -18.41 4.52
CA ILE A 3 -59.01 -18.90 4.81
C ILE A 3 -58.55 -19.71 3.60
N GLY A 4 -57.47 -19.20 2.98
CA GLY A 4 -56.93 -19.64 1.71
C GLY A 4 -55.96 -20.80 1.83
N ILE A 5 -55.76 -21.42 0.67
CA ILE A 5 -54.81 -22.50 0.37
C ILE A 5 -53.39 -21.94 0.41
N VAL A 6 -52.50 -22.61 1.13
CA VAL A 6 -51.05 -22.38 1.01
C VAL A 6 -50.41 -23.68 0.55
N VAL A 7 -50.03 -23.71 -0.73
CA VAL A 7 -49.19 -24.74 -1.34
C VAL A 7 -47.75 -24.47 -0.92
N VAL A 8 -47.18 -25.37 -0.11
CA VAL A 8 -45.77 -25.30 0.26
C VAL A 8 -44.96 -25.98 -0.84
N VAL A 9 -44.29 -25.15 -1.64
CA VAL A 9 -43.34 -25.58 -2.68
C VAL A 9 -42.07 -26.04 -1.99
N ALA A 10 -41.81 -27.35 -2.01
CA ALA A 10 -40.55 -27.94 -1.57
C ALA A 10 -39.48 -27.68 -2.64
N TRP A 11 -38.57 -26.75 -2.40
CA TRP A 11 -37.40 -26.52 -3.24
C TRP A 11 -36.23 -27.41 -2.78
N SER A 12 -35.99 -28.41 -3.63
CA SER A 12 -34.75 -29.10 -3.98
C SER A 12 -33.48 -28.70 -3.21
N MET A 13 -32.97 -29.64 -2.42
CA MET A 13 -31.57 -29.72 -2.02
C MET A 13 -30.67 -29.91 -3.25
N LEU A 14 -29.85 -28.92 -3.59
CA LEU A 14 -28.75 -29.06 -4.53
C LEU A 14 -27.68 -28.01 -4.21
N SER A 15 -26.83 -28.36 -3.26
CA SER A 15 -25.61 -27.60 -2.95
C SER A 15 -24.41 -28.53 -2.99
N THR A 16 -24.23 -29.24 -4.11
CA THR A 16 -22.94 -29.79 -4.50
C THR A 16 -22.10 -28.65 -5.04
N GLY A 17 -20.94 -28.41 -4.42
CA GLY A 17 -19.91 -27.56 -5.00
C GLY A 17 -19.28 -26.60 -4.02
N LEU A 18 -18.68 -27.13 -2.95
CA LEU A 18 -17.54 -26.51 -2.28
C LEU A 18 -16.40 -26.42 -3.30
N MET A 19 -16.48 -25.48 -4.24
CA MET A 19 -15.32 -25.03 -5.00
C MET A 19 -14.44 -24.33 -3.99
N ALA A 20 -13.45 -25.07 -3.50
CA ALA A 20 -12.32 -24.56 -2.78
C ALA A 20 -11.85 -23.28 -3.48
N MET A 21 -12.11 -22.15 -2.84
CA MET A 21 -11.43 -20.92 -3.14
C MET A 21 -9.95 -21.24 -2.97
N LEU A 22 -9.26 -21.45 -4.08
CA LEU A 22 -7.85 -21.17 -4.18
C LEU A 22 -7.74 -19.70 -3.79
N SER A 23 -7.52 -19.46 -2.50
CA SER A 23 -7.10 -18.18 -1.98
C SER A 23 -5.84 -17.83 -2.75
N SER A 24 -6.03 -17.11 -3.85
CA SER A 24 -4.99 -16.30 -4.45
C SER A 24 -4.54 -15.40 -3.31
N CYS A 25 -3.42 -15.76 -2.68
CA CYS A 25 -2.65 -14.84 -1.87
C CYS A 25 -2.12 -13.76 -2.81
N ALA A 26 -3.03 -12.90 -3.30
CA ALA A 26 -2.66 -11.63 -3.90
C ALA A 26 -1.97 -10.86 -2.79
N SER A 27 -0.65 -10.75 -2.90
CA SER A 27 0.15 -10.02 -1.94
C SER A 27 -0.38 -8.58 -1.86
N ALA A 28 -0.90 -8.20 -0.70
CA ALA A 28 -1.41 -6.86 -0.45
C ALA A 28 -0.34 -5.78 -0.75
N PRO A 29 -0.72 -4.60 -1.28
CA PRO A 29 0.22 -3.50 -1.53
C PRO A 29 0.94 -3.07 -0.25
N VAL A 30 2.12 -2.45 -0.40
CA VAL A 30 2.95 -1.98 0.74
C VAL A 30 2.15 -1.16 1.76
N GLN A 31 1.20 -0.34 1.31
CA GLN A 31 0.34 0.47 2.18
C GLN A 31 -0.52 -0.38 3.11
N GLU A 32 -1.06 -1.50 2.63
CA GLU A 32 -1.88 -2.40 3.45
C GLU A 32 -1.01 -3.23 4.41
N ARG A 33 0.16 -3.69 3.95
CA ARG A 33 1.07 -4.50 4.79
C ARG A 33 1.73 -3.71 5.90
N GLN A 34 2.01 -2.42 5.67
CA GLN A 34 2.62 -1.52 6.64
C GLN A 34 1.60 -0.59 7.31
N ALA A 35 0.30 -0.89 7.19
CA ALA A 35 -0.80 -0.02 7.64
C ALA A 35 -0.65 0.42 9.11
N GLU A 36 -0.25 -0.48 10.02
CA GLU A 36 -0.07 -0.13 11.44
C GLU A 36 1.00 0.94 11.65
N ARG A 37 2.08 0.90 10.86
CA ARG A 37 3.17 1.88 10.93
C ARG A 37 2.78 3.16 10.22
N PHE A 38 2.15 3.06 9.05
CA PHE A 38 1.69 4.23 8.30
C PHE A 38 0.58 4.99 9.01
N ASN A 39 -0.24 4.34 9.83
CA ASN A 39 -1.22 5.01 10.69
C ASN A 39 -0.58 5.93 11.76
N LYS A 40 0.71 5.73 12.07
CA LYS A 40 1.48 6.59 12.98
C LYS A 40 2.10 7.78 12.25
N ILE A 41 2.05 7.81 10.91
CA ILE A 41 2.57 8.89 10.07
C ILE A 41 1.46 9.91 9.85
N HIS A 42 1.75 11.18 10.18
CA HIS A 42 0.81 12.27 9.97
C HIS A 42 1.54 13.52 9.48
N ILE A 43 0.82 14.34 8.71
CA ILE A 43 1.32 15.64 8.26
C ILE A 43 1.71 16.49 9.49
N GLY A 44 2.82 17.22 9.38
CA GLY A 44 3.38 18.05 10.44
C GLY A 44 4.35 17.34 11.39
N MET A 45 4.53 16.01 11.28
CA MET A 45 5.54 15.29 12.06
C MET A 45 6.97 15.70 11.65
N THR A 46 7.89 15.72 12.60
CA THR A 46 9.31 15.97 12.36
C THR A 46 9.99 14.79 11.66
N VAL A 47 11.15 15.04 11.08
CA VAL A 47 12.02 13.97 10.56
C VAL A 47 12.39 12.97 11.67
N ASP A 48 12.65 13.42 12.90
CA ASP A 48 13.03 12.54 14.00
C ASP A 48 11.89 11.60 14.42
N GLU A 49 10.67 12.12 14.57
CA GLU A 49 9.47 11.31 14.81
C GLU A 49 9.23 10.32 13.67
N PHE A 50 9.42 10.77 12.42
CA PHE A 50 9.25 9.91 11.24
C PHE A 50 10.24 8.74 11.25
N ARG A 51 11.51 9.00 11.58
CA ARG A 51 12.55 7.96 11.62
C ARG A 51 12.38 6.97 12.76
N GLN A 52 11.63 7.31 13.80
CA GLN A 52 11.21 6.34 14.82
C GLN A 52 10.15 5.37 14.27
N VAL A 53 9.29 5.82 13.35
CA VAL A 53 8.25 5.00 12.73
C VAL A 53 8.81 4.16 11.58
N LEU A 54 9.59 4.78 10.69
CA LEU A 54 10.23 4.17 9.51
C LEU A 54 11.77 4.36 9.53
N PRO A 55 12.50 3.67 10.42
CA PRO A 55 13.96 3.79 10.50
C PRO A 55 14.71 3.39 9.22
N GLU A 56 14.11 2.54 8.39
CA GLU A 56 14.65 2.05 7.13
C GLU A 56 14.43 3.01 5.95
N ALA A 57 13.63 4.06 6.12
CA ALA A 57 13.51 5.10 5.12
C ALA A 57 14.82 5.90 5.04
N TYR A 58 15.32 6.11 3.83
CA TYR A 58 16.59 6.82 3.60
C TYR A 58 16.35 8.15 2.88
N LEU A 59 17.27 9.09 3.05
CA LEU A 59 17.22 10.36 2.32
C LEU A 59 17.52 10.10 0.83
N GLY A 60 16.51 10.32 -0.01
CA GLY A 60 16.58 10.15 -1.46
C GLY A 60 17.00 11.42 -2.20
N GLY A 61 16.67 12.60 -1.68
CA GLY A 61 17.05 13.88 -2.26
C GLY A 61 16.69 15.07 -1.38
N GLU A 62 17.27 16.23 -1.68
CA GLU A 62 16.99 17.52 -1.02
C GLU A 62 17.09 18.67 -2.01
N SER A 63 16.29 19.71 -1.80
CA SER A 63 16.28 20.95 -2.59
C SER A 63 15.69 22.11 -1.78
N GLY A 64 16.53 23.10 -1.46
CA GLY A 64 16.13 24.22 -0.60
C GLY A 64 15.69 23.72 0.78
N SER A 65 14.47 24.04 1.18
CA SER A 65 13.89 23.57 2.45
C SER A 65 13.09 22.26 2.33
N ILE A 66 13.13 21.62 1.16
CA ILE A 66 12.42 20.37 0.89
C ILE A 66 13.39 19.20 0.93
N SER A 67 13.06 18.17 1.71
CA SER A 67 13.77 16.88 1.70
C SER A 67 12.81 15.74 1.39
N ALA A 68 13.28 14.74 0.66
CA ALA A 68 12.51 13.56 0.28
C ALA A 68 13.16 12.31 0.88
N TYR A 69 12.42 11.66 1.77
CA TYR A 69 12.77 10.34 2.29
C TYR A 69 12.06 9.26 1.48
N VAL A 70 12.75 8.16 1.25
CA VAL A 70 12.29 7.04 0.44
C VAL A 70 12.23 5.80 1.31
N PHE A 71 11.05 5.22 1.40
CA PHE A 71 10.85 3.87 1.92
C PHE A 71 10.80 2.90 0.73
N ARG A 72 11.57 1.82 0.81
CA ARG A 72 11.67 0.80 -0.24
C ARG A 72 11.38 -0.56 0.39
N GLU A 73 10.44 -1.29 -0.19
CA GLU A 73 10.18 -2.68 0.20
C GLU A 73 10.19 -3.58 -1.03
N SER A 74 10.90 -4.70 -0.94
CA SER A 74 10.89 -5.73 -1.98
C SER A 74 10.20 -6.97 -1.44
N ARG A 75 9.34 -7.59 -2.24
CA ARG A 75 8.71 -8.86 -1.93
C ARG A 75 8.79 -9.82 -3.10
N TYR A 76 8.76 -11.12 -2.81
CA TYR A 76 8.60 -12.14 -3.83
C TYR A 76 7.11 -12.27 -4.18
N SER A 77 6.75 -11.95 -5.42
CA SER A 77 5.40 -12.10 -5.97
C SER A 77 5.51 -12.35 -7.47
N PRO A 78 5.91 -13.56 -7.90
CA PRO A 78 6.30 -13.85 -9.29
C PRO A 78 5.14 -13.75 -10.29
N PHE A 79 3.91 -13.67 -9.82
CA PHE A 79 2.69 -13.54 -10.64
C PHE A 79 2.13 -12.11 -10.68
N ASP A 80 2.73 -11.16 -9.95
CA ASP A 80 2.40 -9.73 -10.04
C ASP A 80 2.95 -9.17 -11.35
N GLU A 81 2.18 -8.34 -12.05
CA GLU A 81 2.58 -7.75 -13.33
C GLU A 81 3.82 -6.85 -13.22
N ARG A 82 4.10 -6.34 -12.01
CA ARG A 82 5.27 -5.49 -11.70
C ARG A 82 6.48 -6.32 -11.26
N ALA A 83 6.37 -7.64 -11.24
CA ALA A 83 7.45 -8.51 -10.82
C ALA A 83 8.59 -8.51 -11.85
N SER A 84 9.82 -8.50 -11.36
CA SER A 84 10.99 -8.73 -12.20
C SER A 84 10.93 -10.14 -12.80
N GLY A 85 10.93 -10.26 -14.12
CA GLY A 85 10.92 -11.56 -14.81
C GLY A 85 12.11 -12.47 -14.48
N ARG A 86 13.19 -11.94 -13.90
CA ARG A 86 14.37 -12.72 -13.47
C ARG A 86 14.26 -13.26 -12.05
N SER A 87 13.70 -12.48 -11.13
CA SER A 87 13.72 -12.80 -9.69
C SER A 87 12.34 -13.05 -9.09
N GLY A 88 11.26 -12.76 -9.83
CA GLY A 88 9.90 -12.77 -9.30
C GLY A 88 9.65 -11.71 -8.23
N MET A 89 10.57 -10.75 -8.06
CA MET A 89 10.47 -9.74 -7.00
C MET A 89 9.73 -8.50 -7.51
N VAL A 90 8.81 -7.99 -6.69
CA VAL A 90 8.21 -6.66 -6.84
C VAL A 90 8.93 -5.73 -5.86
N THR A 91 9.34 -4.56 -6.33
CA THR A 91 9.87 -3.50 -5.48
C THR A 91 8.92 -2.31 -5.51
N GLU A 92 8.46 -1.90 -4.33
CA GLU A 92 7.60 -0.74 -4.15
C GLU A 92 8.37 0.37 -3.43
N TYR A 93 8.06 1.61 -3.81
CA TYR A 93 8.65 2.81 -3.23
C TYR A 93 7.54 3.69 -2.68
N LEU A 94 7.82 4.36 -1.57
CA LEU A 94 7.01 5.43 -1.01
C LEU A 94 7.89 6.63 -0.72
N HIS A 95 7.45 7.81 -1.16
CA HIS A 95 8.16 9.07 -0.99
C HIS A 95 7.49 9.88 0.12
N PHE A 96 8.30 10.43 1.02
CA PHE A 96 7.89 11.29 2.13
C PHE A 96 8.60 12.63 2.00
N TYR A 97 7.82 13.68 1.73
CA TYR A 97 8.32 15.03 1.48
C TYR A 97 8.19 15.87 2.74
N PHE A 98 9.32 16.33 3.24
CA PHE A 98 9.40 17.27 4.34
C PHE A 98 9.65 18.66 3.77
N ARG A 99 8.95 19.66 4.33
CA ARG A 99 9.20 21.07 4.09
C ARG A 99 9.49 21.73 5.42
N ASP A 100 10.57 22.48 5.50
CA ASP A 100 11.00 23.16 6.73
C ASP A 100 11.08 22.17 7.92
N GLY A 101 11.57 20.94 7.66
CA GLY A 101 11.74 19.89 8.66
C GLY A 101 10.46 19.16 9.10
N LYS A 102 9.30 19.48 8.50
CA LYS A 102 8.01 18.85 8.82
C LYS A 102 7.43 18.10 7.64
N LEU A 103 6.84 16.92 7.88
CA LEU A 103 6.20 16.13 6.84
C LEU A 103 5.05 16.93 6.22
N ALA A 104 5.20 17.31 4.97
CA ALA A 104 4.19 18.07 4.24
C ALA A 104 3.28 17.14 3.45
N GLN A 105 3.82 16.05 2.91
CA GLN A 105 3.10 15.13 2.05
C GLN A 105 3.83 13.79 1.87
N TRP A 106 3.11 12.73 1.52
CA TRP A 106 3.72 11.45 1.15
C TRP A 106 2.81 10.64 0.21
N GLY A 107 3.37 9.67 -0.51
CA GLY A 107 2.64 8.85 -1.49
C GLY A 107 3.55 8.02 -2.38
N ASN A 108 3.00 7.50 -3.48
CA ASN A 108 3.79 6.79 -4.48
C ASN A 108 4.66 7.77 -5.28
N PRO A 109 5.75 7.28 -5.92
CA PRO A 109 6.48 8.06 -6.90
C PRO A 109 5.56 8.65 -7.96
N GLY A 110 5.76 9.92 -8.31
CA GLY A 110 4.96 10.62 -9.31
C GLY A 110 3.61 11.21 -8.84
N ASP A 111 3.11 10.85 -7.64
CA ASP A 111 1.87 11.44 -7.12
C ASP A 111 2.01 12.96 -6.91
N TRP A 112 3.20 13.42 -6.48
CA TRP A 112 3.41 14.77 -5.93
C TRP A 112 4.63 15.53 -6.47
N GLU A 113 5.48 14.88 -7.26
CA GLU A 113 6.76 15.44 -7.74
C GLU A 113 6.58 16.66 -8.66
N ARG A 114 5.38 16.90 -9.18
CA ARG A 114 5.06 18.05 -10.04
C ARG A 114 5.14 19.41 -9.32
N GLY A 115 5.17 19.42 -7.99
CA GLY A 115 5.18 20.65 -7.18
C GLY A 115 6.56 21.16 -6.77
N PHE A 116 7.63 20.36 -6.91
CA PHE A 116 8.95 20.65 -6.33
C PHE A 116 10.06 20.21 -7.27
N ASN A 117 11.13 21.01 -7.39
CA ASN A 117 12.31 20.62 -8.18
C ASN A 117 13.30 19.84 -7.30
N ILE A 118 13.05 18.55 -7.11
CA ILE A 118 13.88 17.64 -6.31
C ILE A 118 14.26 16.40 -7.13
N ASN A 119 15.53 16.02 -7.10
CA ASN A 119 16.02 14.80 -7.73
C ASN A 119 16.14 13.69 -6.68
N ILE A 120 15.29 12.67 -6.78
CA ILE A 120 15.23 11.55 -5.85
C ILE A 120 16.08 10.39 -6.39
N ARG A 121 17.06 9.96 -5.61
CA ARG A 121 17.90 8.80 -5.92
C ARG A 121 17.35 7.57 -5.21
N HIS A 122 17.11 6.51 -5.97
CA HIS A 122 16.78 5.20 -5.42
C HIS A 122 18.07 4.42 -5.13
N ARG A 123 18.21 3.91 -3.91
CA ARG A 123 19.30 3.03 -3.46
C ARG A 123 18.88 1.56 -3.46
#